data_AF-A0A967GEV9-F1
#
_entry.id   AF-A0A967GEV9-F1
#
_cell.length_a   1.000
_cell.length_b   1.000
_cell.length_c   1.000
_cell.angle_alpha   90.00
_cell.angle_beta   90.00
_cell.angle_gamma   90.00
#
_symmetry.space_group_name_H-M   'P 1'
#
loop_
_entity.id
_entity.type
_entity.pdbx_description
1 polymer ?
#
loop_
_entity_poly.entity_id
_entity_poly.type
_entity_poly.pdbx_seq_one_letter_code
_entity_poly.pdbx_strand_id
1 'polypeptide(L)'
;MPGQSDSAAIREHPPYLAFGNVYAVPSLHGRVRFAGLVRRAFFALRPDAIAVELPATLERSIREGVERLPYLSVVGYQDFDEELEKVQQILPVTPDDSLVEAVRLGMAHGVPVHFIDRDVVNYQSAPLRAADDYLVERIGLEAYWRAVDDQLE
;
A
#
# COMPACT_ATOMS: atom_id res chain seq x y z
N MET A 1 24.45 -40.14 -18.37
CA MET A 1 23.91 -38.80 -18.65
C MET A 1 23.11 -38.35 -17.43
N PRO A 2 23.66 -37.54 -16.51
CA PRO A 2 22.85 -36.96 -15.46
C PRO A 2 22.11 -35.75 -16.03
N GLY A 3 20.78 -35.78 -15.94
CA GLY A 3 19.91 -34.68 -16.31
C GLY A 3 20.22 -33.45 -15.46
N GLN A 4 20.56 -32.35 -16.11
CA GLN A 4 20.60 -31.04 -15.49
C GLN A 4 19.16 -30.71 -15.09
N SER A 5 18.85 -30.80 -13.79
CA SER A 5 17.70 -30.12 -13.24
C SER A 5 18.03 -28.62 -13.28
N ASP A 6 17.51 -27.92 -14.29
CA ASP A 6 17.37 -26.46 -14.22
C ASP A 6 16.37 -26.18 -13.09
N SER A 7 16.88 -26.15 -11.86
CA SER A 7 16.23 -25.42 -10.78
C SER A 7 16.29 -23.96 -11.23
N ALA A 8 15.19 -23.48 -11.81
CA ALA A 8 15.01 -22.07 -12.09
C ALA A 8 15.15 -21.36 -10.74
N ALA A 9 16.34 -20.79 -10.49
CA ALA A 9 16.60 -19.99 -9.31
C ALA A 9 15.47 -18.96 -9.22
N ILE A 10 14.74 -18.97 -8.11
CA ILE A 10 13.71 -17.96 -7.84
C ILE A 10 14.45 -16.62 -7.93
N ARG A 11 14.19 -15.85 -8.98
CA ARG A 11 14.75 -14.50 -9.10
C ARG A 11 14.05 -13.67 -8.05
N GLU A 12 14.78 -13.31 -6.99
CA GLU A 12 14.27 -12.37 -6.00
C GLU A 12 14.15 -10.99 -6.67
N HIS A 13 12.90 -10.55 -6.84
CA HIS A 13 12.61 -9.22 -7.34
C HIS A 13 12.58 -8.22 -6.17
N PRO A 14 13.13 -6.99 -6.35
CA PRO A 14 13.02 -5.95 -5.34
C PRO A 14 11.54 -5.71 -4.97
N PRO A 15 11.21 -5.57 -3.68
CA PRO A 15 9.84 -5.34 -3.23
C PRO A 15 9.42 -3.86 -3.33
N TYR A 16 10.18 -3.03 -4.03
CA TYR A 16 9.99 -1.59 -4.18
C TYR A 16 10.46 -1.11 -5.55
N LEU A 17 10.00 0.07 -5.95
CA LEU A 17 10.50 0.87 -7.06
C LEU A 17 11.43 1.95 -6.51
N ALA A 18 12.52 2.26 -7.22
CA ALA A 18 13.49 3.27 -6.80
C ALA A 18 13.38 4.55 -7.63
N PHE A 19 13.24 5.69 -6.94
CA PHE A 19 13.18 7.03 -7.49
C PHE A 19 14.23 7.91 -6.81
N GLY A 20 15.49 7.72 -7.21
CA GLY A 20 16.62 8.37 -6.53
C GLY A 20 16.75 7.89 -5.09
N ASN A 21 16.59 8.80 -4.12
CA ASN A 21 16.61 8.50 -2.69
C ASN A 21 15.23 8.20 -2.09
N VAL A 22 14.19 8.13 -2.92
CA VAL A 22 12.84 7.74 -2.52
C VAL A 22 12.56 6.35 -3.06
N TYR A 23 11.98 5.50 -2.22
CA TYR A 23 11.57 4.15 -2.59
C TYR A 23 10.07 4.03 -2.43
N ALA A 24 9.39 3.59 -3.49
CA ALA A 24 7.94 3.50 -3.52
C ALA A 24 7.49 2.03 -3.58
N VAL A 25 6.42 1.72 -2.87
CA VAL A 25 5.65 0.50 -3.06
C VAL A 25 4.26 0.95 -3.52
N PRO A 26 3.89 0.76 -4.80
CA PRO A 26 2.53 1.05 -5.26
C PRO A 26 1.51 0.32 -4.39
N SER A 27 0.34 0.90 -4.15
CA SER A 27 -0.70 0.26 -3.34
C SER A 27 -1.83 -0.24 -4.22
N LEU A 28 -2.24 -1.49 -4.02
CA LEU A 28 -3.61 -1.92 -4.33
C LEU A 28 -4.30 -2.24 -3.00
N HIS A 29 -5.32 -1.43 -2.67
CA HIS A 29 -5.98 -1.52 -1.37
C HIS A 29 -6.61 -2.90 -1.12
N GLY A 30 -6.51 -3.37 0.12
CA GLY A 30 -7.05 -4.68 0.54
C GLY A 30 -6.42 -5.87 -0.18
N ARG A 31 -5.12 -5.79 -0.54
CA ARG A 31 -4.37 -6.87 -1.18
C ARG A 31 -3.17 -7.28 -0.33
N VAL A 32 -3.27 -8.45 0.29
CA VAL A 32 -2.24 -9.00 1.19
C VAL A 32 -0.84 -9.06 0.55
N ARG A 33 -0.75 -9.25 -0.79
CA ARG A 33 0.55 -9.26 -1.48
C ARG A 33 1.25 -7.91 -1.39
N PHE A 34 0.51 -6.81 -1.43
CA PHE A 34 1.04 -5.46 -1.31
C PHE A 34 1.44 -5.11 0.12
N ALA A 35 0.68 -5.55 1.13
CA ALA A 35 1.15 -5.52 2.52
C ALA A 35 2.46 -6.33 2.68
N GLY A 36 2.56 -7.50 2.04
CA GLY A 36 3.79 -8.29 1.99
C GLY A 36 4.97 -7.57 1.33
N LEU A 37 4.74 -6.83 0.25
CA LEU A 37 5.76 -5.99 -0.40
C LEU A 37 6.26 -4.90 0.54
N VAL A 38 5.34 -4.16 1.18
CA VAL A 38 5.67 -3.11 2.15
C VAL A 38 6.55 -3.67 3.27
N ARG A 39 6.16 -4.83 3.83
CA ARG A 39 6.95 -5.50 4.87
C ARG A 39 8.36 -5.87 4.40
N ARG A 40 8.51 -6.47 3.22
CA ARG A 40 9.83 -6.82 2.67
C ARG A 40 10.66 -5.57 2.38
N ALA A 41 10.05 -4.53 1.82
CA ALA A 41 10.71 -3.25 1.52
C ALA A 41 11.21 -2.58 2.80
N PHE A 42 10.39 -2.52 3.84
CA PHE A 42 10.75 -1.94 5.14
C PHE A 42 12.03 -2.58 5.72
N PHE A 43 12.10 -3.91 5.77
CA PHE A 43 13.27 -4.59 6.33
C PHE A 43 14.50 -4.55 5.41
N ALA A 44 14.30 -4.53 4.09
CA ALA A 44 15.40 -4.39 3.13
C ALA A 44 16.03 -3.00 3.16
N LEU A 45 15.20 -1.95 3.23
CA LEU A 45 15.63 -0.55 3.12
C LEU A 45 16.02 0.05 4.48
N ARG A 46 15.35 -0.36 5.58
CA ARG A 46 15.44 0.28 6.90
C ARG A 46 15.23 1.80 6.79
N PRO A 47 14.04 2.25 6.36
CA PRO A 47 13.81 3.65 6.03
C PRO A 47 13.90 4.55 7.27
N ASP A 48 14.43 5.76 7.08
CA ASP A 48 14.45 6.80 8.12
C ASP A 48 13.05 7.41 8.36
N ALA A 49 12.16 7.34 7.36
CA ALA A 49 10.78 7.80 7.42
C ALA A 49 9.91 7.05 6.41
N ILE A 50 8.61 6.96 6.70
CA ILE A 50 7.58 6.36 5.83
C ILE A 50 6.58 7.45 5.45
N ALA A 51 6.17 7.49 4.18
CA ALA A 51 5.08 8.34 3.72
C ALA A 51 3.94 7.45 3.19
N VAL A 52 2.69 7.76 3.56
CA VAL A 52 1.50 7.01 3.16
C VAL A 52 0.49 7.90 2.45
N GLU A 53 -0.21 7.30 1.48
CA GLU A 53 -1.32 7.89 0.71
C GLU A 53 -2.59 7.97 1.57
N LEU A 54 -2.52 8.73 2.65
CA LEU A 54 -3.64 9.05 3.52
C LEU A 54 -3.50 10.51 3.97
N PRO A 55 -4.61 11.26 4.09
CA PRO A 55 -4.57 12.64 4.55
C PRO A 55 -4.28 12.74 6.05
N ALA A 56 -3.58 13.80 6.44
CA ALA A 56 -3.15 14.03 7.83
C ALA A 56 -4.32 14.17 8.82
N THR A 57 -5.50 14.59 8.36
CA THR A 57 -6.74 14.67 9.16
C THR A 57 -7.17 13.31 9.72
N LEU A 58 -6.81 12.21 9.06
CA LEU A 58 -7.17 10.85 9.44
C LEU A 58 -6.09 10.16 10.28
N GLU A 59 -4.93 10.77 10.46
CA GLU A 59 -3.76 10.17 11.11
C GLU A 59 -4.10 9.54 12.46
N ARG A 60 -4.76 10.31 13.34
CA ARG A 60 -5.12 9.85 14.67
C ARG A 60 -5.99 8.59 14.61
N SER A 61 -7.07 8.62 13.83
CA SER A 61 -8.02 7.51 13.75
C SER A 61 -7.43 6.27 13.11
N ILE A 62 -6.55 6.44 12.11
CA ILE A 62 -5.84 5.32 11.48
C ILE A 62 -4.88 4.67 12.48
N ARG A 63 -4.10 5.46 13.23
CA ARG A 63 -3.21 4.93 14.27
C ARG A 63 -3.97 4.16 15.36
N GLU A 64 -5.07 4.74 15.85
CA GLU A 64 -5.95 4.06 16.83
C GLU A 64 -6.52 2.75 16.26
N GLY A 65 -6.88 2.70 14.98
CA GLY A 65 -7.32 1.47 14.31
C GLY A 65 -6.21 0.43 14.18
N VAL A 66 -4.99 0.86 13.82
CA VAL A 66 -3.81 0.00 13.69
C VAL A 66 -3.42 -0.62 15.04
N GLU A 67 -3.45 0.14 16.14
CA GLU A 67 -3.17 -0.36 17.49
C GLU A 67 -4.12 -1.47 17.93
N ARG A 68 -5.34 -1.47 17.42
CA ARG A 68 -6.38 -2.44 17.77
C ARG A 68 -6.28 -3.74 16.98
N LEU A 69 -5.40 -3.84 15.98
CA LEU A 69 -5.20 -5.09 15.25
C LEU A 69 -4.84 -6.23 16.23
N PRO A 70 -5.42 -7.45 16.06
CA PRO A 70 -6.10 -7.95 14.85
C PRO A 70 -7.62 -7.69 14.80
N TYR A 71 -8.19 -6.87 15.68
CA TYR A 71 -9.61 -6.53 15.60
C TYR A 71 -9.85 -5.53 14.47
N LEU A 72 -10.41 -6.01 13.36
CA LEU A 72 -10.71 -5.19 12.19
C LEU A 72 -11.63 -4.02 12.56
N SER A 73 -11.34 -2.85 12.01
CA SER A 73 -12.10 -1.63 12.25
C SER A 73 -12.24 -0.82 10.97
N VAL A 74 -13.06 0.23 11.03
CA VAL A 74 -13.22 1.20 9.95
C VAL A 74 -13.06 2.59 10.54
N VAL A 75 -12.39 3.48 9.81
CA VAL A 75 -12.38 4.91 10.07
C VAL A 75 -13.46 5.54 9.20
N GLY A 76 -14.49 6.10 9.83
CA GLY A 76 -15.53 6.85 9.13
C GLY A 76 -15.19 8.34 9.10
N TYR A 77 -15.33 8.98 7.94
CA TYR A 77 -15.25 10.43 7.81
C TYR A 77 -16.40 10.98 6.94
N GLN A 78 -16.72 12.25 7.14
CA GLN A 78 -17.76 12.93 6.37
C GLN A 78 -17.16 13.53 5.11
N ASP A 79 -17.84 13.34 4.00
CA ASP A 79 -17.56 13.94 2.71
C ASP A 79 -18.86 14.53 2.13
N PHE A 80 -18.81 15.10 0.93
CA PHE A 80 -19.95 15.68 0.22
C PHE A 80 -19.98 15.16 -1.22
N ASP A 81 -21.15 14.85 -1.75
CA ASP A 81 -21.29 14.46 -3.16
C ASP A 81 -21.33 15.69 -4.10
N GLU A 82 -21.60 15.44 -5.40
CA GLU A 82 -21.72 16.48 -6.43
C GLU A 82 -22.85 17.50 -6.15
N GLU A 83 -23.87 17.09 -5.41
CA GLU A 83 -25.01 17.94 -5.01
C GLU A 83 -24.77 18.65 -3.66
N LEU A 84 -23.56 18.50 -3.09
CA LEU A 84 -23.15 18.99 -1.77
C LEU A 84 -23.95 18.37 -0.61
N GLU A 85 -24.53 17.19 -0.82
CA GLU A 85 -25.18 16.43 0.23
C GLU A 85 -24.14 15.61 1.01
N LYS A 86 -24.34 15.51 2.33
CA LYS A 86 -23.39 14.82 3.20
C LYS A 86 -23.39 13.32 2.91
N VAL A 87 -22.22 12.77 2.62
CA VAL A 87 -22.00 11.33 2.46
C VAL A 87 -21.02 10.83 3.52
N GLN A 88 -21.22 9.59 3.96
CA GLN A 88 -20.34 8.93 4.91
C GLN A 88 -19.35 8.05 4.14
N GLN A 89 -18.07 8.40 4.19
CA GLN A 89 -17.00 7.56 3.66
C GLN A 89 -16.45 6.66 4.76
N ILE A 90 -15.93 5.51 4.36
CA ILE A 90 -15.28 4.56 5.27
C ILE A 90 -13.93 4.11 4.70
N LEU A 91 -12.92 4.04 5.56
CA LEU A 91 -11.63 3.44 5.26
C LEU A 91 -11.44 2.20 6.14
N PRO A 92 -11.42 1.01 5.54
CA PRO A 92 -11.10 -0.22 6.27
C PRO A 92 -9.69 -0.17 6.85
N VAL A 93 -9.55 -0.57 8.12
CA VAL A 93 -8.25 -0.80 8.76
C VAL A 93 -8.08 -2.29 8.92
N THR A 94 -7.37 -2.89 7.97
CA THR A 94 -7.20 -4.34 7.84
C THR A 94 -5.74 -4.71 7.55
N PRO A 95 -5.24 -5.86 8.03
CA PRO A 95 -3.81 -6.20 7.96
C PRO A 95 -3.32 -6.55 6.54
N ASP A 96 -4.24 -6.74 5.60
CA ASP A 96 -3.96 -6.99 4.18
C ASP A 96 -3.75 -5.70 3.38
N ASP A 97 -4.06 -4.53 3.94
CA ASP A 97 -3.84 -3.25 3.28
C ASP A 97 -2.38 -2.78 3.43
N SER A 98 -1.82 -2.29 2.33
CA SER A 98 -0.42 -1.89 2.26
C SER A 98 -0.12 -0.65 3.12
N LEU A 99 -1.06 0.30 3.20
CA LEU A 99 -0.91 1.53 3.98
C LEU A 99 -1.05 1.23 5.48
N VAL A 100 -1.99 0.35 5.83
CA VAL A 100 -2.15 -0.14 7.21
C VAL A 100 -0.88 -0.85 7.69
N GLU A 101 -0.28 -1.72 6.86
CA GLU A 101 0.98 -2.38 7.20
C GLU A 101 2.14 -1.38 7.32
N ALA A 102 2.21 -0.37 6.44
CA ALA A 102 3.22 0.69 6.52
C ALA A 102 3.14 1.46 7.85
N VAL A 103 1.93 1.88 8.24
CA VAL A 103 1.69 2.55 9.53
C VAL A 103 2.04 1.62 10.69
N ARG A 104 1.60 0.35 10.65
CA ARG A 104 1.86 -0.64 11.69
C ARG A 104 3.37 -0.88 11.90
N LEU A 105 4.14 -0.99 10.81
CA LEU A 105 5.60 -1.15 10.87
C LEU A 105 6.28 0.09 11.43
N GLY A 106 5.88 1.28 10.98
CA GLY A 106 6.42 2.52 11.50
C GLY A 106 6.20 2.67 13.01
N MET A 107 4.98 2.39 13.47
CA MET A 107 4.65 2.39 14.91
C MET A 107 5.43 1.33 15.69
N ALA A 108 5.51 0.10 15.19
CA ALA A 108 6.17 -1.00 15.88
C ALA A 108 7.69 -0.80 16.02
N HIS A 109 8.31 -0.08 15.08
CA HIS A 109 9.76 0.13 15.03
C HIS A 109 10.21 1.55 15.35
N GLY A 110 9.28 2.45 15.69
CA GLY A 110 9.59 3.85 16.00
C GLY A 110 10.08 4.66 14.80
N VAL A 111 9.72 4.25 13.58
CA VAL A 111 10.02 5.00 12.35
C VAL A 111 8.90 6.02 12.12
N PRO A 112 9.23 7.32 11.91
CA PRO A 112 8.24 8.35 11.59
C PRO A 112 7.37 7.97 10.40
N VAL A 113 6.05 8.12 10.55
CA VAL A 113 5.08 7.90 9.47
C VAL A 113 4.36 9.21 9.18
N HIS A 114 4.43 9.66 7.94
CA HIS A 114 3.84 10.91 7.47
C HIS A 114 2.66 10.63 6.55
N PHE A 115 1.54 11.25 6.85
CA PHE A 115 0.30 11.19 6.08
C PHE A 115 0.34 12.34 5.07
N ILE A 116 0.67 12.03 3.81
CA ILE A 116 1.07 13.04 2.82
C ILE A 116 0.00 13.35 1.78
N ASP A 117 -1.14 12.66 1.82
CA ASP A 117 -2.19 12.88 0.83
C ASP A 117 -3.04 14.10 1.18
N ARG A 118 -3.75 14.61 0.17
CA ARG A 118 -4.59 15.80 0.28
C ARG A 118 -6.02 15.43 0.69
N ASP A 119 -6.59 16.18 1.63
CA ASP A 119 -8.04 16.16 1.83
C ASP A 119 -8.76 16.72 0.59
N VAL A 120 -9.61 15.89 0.00
CA VAL A 120 -10.45 16.25 -1.14
C VAL A 120 -11.92 16.08 -0.79
N VAL A 121 -12.77 16.87 -1.44
CA VAL A 121 -14.22 16.79 -1.31
C VAL A 121 -14.76 16.04 -2.52
N ASN A 122 -15.80 15.24 -2.33
CA ASN A 122 -16.40 14.38 -3.34
C ASN A 122 -15.38 13.39 -3.90
N TYR A 123 -14.73 12.64 -3.00
CA TYR A 123 -13.76 11.63 -3.42
C TYR A 123 -14.48 10.51 -4.19
N GLN A 124 -14.12 10.37 -5.47
CA GLN A 124 -14.58 9.28 -6.31
C GLN A 124 -13.38 8.42 -6.70
N SER A 125 -13.30 7.21 -6.15
CA SER A 125 -12.30 6.24 -6.57
C SER A 125 -12.63 5.77 -7.98
N ALA A 126 -11.73 6.02 -8.94
CA ALA A 126 -11.81 5.38 -10.24
C ALA A 126 -11.53 3.87 -10.10
N PRO A 127 -12.28 2.99 -10.77
CA PRO A 127 -11.98 1.57 -10.76
C PRO A 127 -10.70 1.29 -11.55
N LEU A 128 -9.64 0.89 -10.85
CA LEU A 128 -8.39 0.46 -11.49
C LEU A 128 -8.51 -0.98 -11.99
N ARG A 129 -8.23 -1.20 -13.28
CA ARG A 129 -8.17 -2.54 -13.90
C ARG A 129 -6.78 -3.16 -13.73
N ALA A 130 -6.37 -3.38 -12.48
CA ALA A 130 -5.10 -4.03 -12.21
C ALA A 130 -5.12 -5.51 -12.60
N ALA A 131 -4.01 -6.01 -13.12
CA ALA A 131 -3.81 -7.45 -13.33
C ALA A 131 -3.76 -8.20 -11.99
N ASP A 132 -3.89 -9.53 -12.01
CA ASP A 132 -3.79 -10.35 -10.80
C ASP A 132 -2.47 -10.09 -10.06
N ASP A 133 -2.56 -9.77 -8.77
CA ASP A 133 -1.42 -9.42 -7.92
C ASP A 133 -0.45 -10.60 -7.71
N TYR A 134 -0.87 -11.83 -8.04
CA TYR A 134 0.03 -12.99 -8.17
C TYR A 134 1.18 -12.74 -9.14
N LEU A 135 0.97 -11.94 -10.19
CA LEU A 135 2.01 -11.68 -11.20
C LEU A 135 3.22 -10.96 -10.61
N VAL A 136 3.06 -10.18 -9.54
CA VAL A 136 4.18 -9.49 -8.88
C VAL A 136 5.30 -10.45 -8.51
N GLU A 137 4.99 -11.66 -8.03
CA GLU A 137 6.01 -12.66 -7.68
C GLU A 137 6.68 -13.30 -8.90
N ARG A 138 6.00 -13.28 -10.05
CA ARG A 138 6.43 -13.95 -11.29
C ARG A 138 7.25 -13.07 -12.20
N ILE A 139 6.89 -11.79 -12.28
CA ILE A 139 7.52 -10.81 -13.19
C ILE A 139 8.22 -9.67 -12.44
N GLY A 140 8.02 -9.55 -11.12
CA GLY A 140 8.54 -8.48 -10.29
C GLY A 140 7.62 -7.26 -10.24
N LEU A 141 7.76 -6.47 -9.17
CA LEU A 141 6.94 -5.27 -8.94
C LEU A 141 7.12 -4.22 -10.03
N GLU A 142 8.33 -4.02 -10.55
CA GLU A 142 8.59 -3.02 -11.59
C GLU A 142 7.89 -3.36 -12.91
N ALA A 143 7.97 -4.62 -13.36
CA ALA A 143 7.29 -5.05 -14.57
C ALA A 143 5.76 -5.00 -14.40
N TYR A 144 5.26 -5.39 -13.21
CA TYR A 144 3.84 -5.27 -12.88
C TYR A 144 3.37 -3.81 -12.90
N TRP A 145 4.10 -2.90 -12.25
CA TRP A 145 3.79 -1.47 -12.22
C TRP A 145 3.70 -0.90 -13.63
N ARG A 146 4.72 -1.10 -14.47
CA ARG A 146 4.73 -0.57 -15.85
C ARG A 146 3.52 -1.04 -16.68
N ALA A 147 3.03 -2.25 -16.45
CA ALA A 147 1.87 -2.78 -17.17
C ALA A 147 0.53 -2.16 -16.72
N VAL A 148 0.48 -1.59 -15.51
CA VAL A 148 -0.71 -0.94 -14.93
C VAL A 148 -0.64 0.58 -15.07
N ASP A 149 0.56 1.16 -15.03
CA ASP A 149 0.82 2.62 -15.14
C ASP A 149 0.25 3.20 -16.44
N ASP A 150 0.40 2.47 -17.56
CA ASP A 150 -0.19 2.81 -18.87
C ASP A 150 -1.73 2.98 -18.84
N GLN A 151 -2.40 2.56 -17.76
CA GLN A 151 -3.87 2.65 -17.60
C GLN A 151 -4.31 3.74 -16.61
N LEU A 152 -3.36 4.48 -16.02
CA LEU A 152 -3.65 5.53 -15.04
C LEU A 152 -3.81 6.93 -15.66
N GLU A 153 -3.69 7.04 -17.00
CA GLU A 153 -4.01 8.24 -17.81
C GLU A 153 -5.47 8.25 -18.30
#